data_AF-A0A819TYF3-F1
#
_entry.id   AF-A0A819TYF3-F1
#
_cell.length_a   1.000
_cell.length_b   1.000
_cell.length_c   1.000
_cell.angle_alpha   90.00
_cell.angle_beta   90.00
_cell.angle_gamma   90.00
#
_symmetry.space_group_name_H-M   'P 1'
#
loop_
_entity.id
_entity.type
_entity.pdbx_description
1 polymer ?
#
loop_
_entity_poly.entity_id
_entity_poly.type
_entity_poly.pdbx_seq_one_letter_code
_entity_poly.pdbx_strand_id
1 'polypeptide(L)'
;KQTLTVPAMNVNDSVTKTKFDNLYLCRESIIDAIKRCTDIMFGGKQVVVCGYGEVGKGCCSSLRGMGCFVYVTEVDPICALQACMEGYKVVRLEEVIKQVDIVVTASGSKNTITRESLDKLKNGAILCNMGHSNTEIDVSFLRDISSNDLQIERVRTNVDHVIWPNGKRIVLLAEGRIMNLCCSSVPSFVVSITAATQALALIELYNAPPNRYKCDVYLLPKKMDEYVASLHLPAFDAHLTELTDDQCKYLGINKAGPFKPNYYRY
;
A
#
# COMPACT_ATOMS: atom_id res chain seq x y z
N LYS A 1 -8.43 -21.99 20.96
CA LYS A 1 -8.00 -23.15 20.13
C LYS A 1 -6.78 -22.70 19.33
N GLN A 2 -5.63 -23.37 19.47
CA GLN A 2 -4.47 -23.09 18.62
C GLN A 2 -4.73 -23.71 17.24
N THR A 3 -5.04 -22.87 16.27
CA THR A 3 -5.41 -23.29 14.90
C THR A 3 -4.20 -23.40 13.97
N LEU A 4 -3.04 -22.84 14.35
CA LEU A 4 -1.80 -22.94 13.60
C LEU A 4 -1.11 -24.28 13.87
N THR A 5 -0.97 -25.11 12.83
CA THR A 5 -0.45 -26.49 12.93
C THR A 5 0.98 -26.65 12.45
N VAL A 6 1.58 -25.60 11.87
CA VAL A 6 2.93 -25.58 11.31
C VAL A 6 3.65 -24.28 11.69
N PRO A 7 4.99 -24.24 11.73
CA PRO A 7 5.71 -22.97 11.86
C PRO A 7 5.39 -22.05 10.69
N ALA A 8 5.23 -20.76 10.96
CA ALA A 8 5.02 -19.74 9.95
C ALA A 8 6.04 -18.61 10.10
N MET A 9 6.57 -18.11 8.99
CA MET A 9 7.45 -16.94 8.99
C MET A 9 6.69 -15.74 8.42
N ASN A 10 6.54 -14.69 9.22
CA ASN A 10 5.91 -13.45 8.80
C ASN A 10 6.91 -12.61 7.99
N VAL A 11 6.86 -12.79 6.67
CA VAL A 11 7.63 -12.01 5.71
C VAL A 11 7.06 -10.61 5.49
N ASN A 12 5.79 -10.37 5.83
CA ASN A 12 5.19 -9.05 5.62
C ASN A 12 5.81 -7.97 6.51
N ASP A 13 6.27 -8.35 7.69
CA ASP A 13 6.88 -7.45 8.69
C ASP A 13 8.41 -7.32 8.51
N SER A 14 8.99 -8.01 7.53
CA SER A 14 10.36 -7.75 7.10
C SER A 14 10.48 -6.33 6.56
N VAL A 15 11.57 -5.64 6.91
CA VAL A 15 11.82 -4.27 6.46
C VAL A 15 11.88 -4.20 4.94
N THR A 16 12.52 -5.19 4.30
CA THR A 16 12.65 -5.28 2.85
C THR A 16 11.32 -5.56 2.17
N LYS A 17 10.31 -6.08 2.87
CA LYS A 17 8.94 -6.15 2.36
C LYS A 17 8.19 -4.86 2.64
N THR A 18 8.02 -4.46 3.91
CA THR A 18 7.12 -3.37 4.28
C THR A 18 7.55 -2.02 3.66
N LYS A 19 8.86 -1.72 3.64
CA LYS A 19 9.37 -0.44 3.14
C LYS A 19 9.55 -0.38 1.63
N PHE A 20 9.56 -1.52 0.94
CA PHE A 20 9.76 -1.53 -0.51
C PHE A 20 8.47 -1.88 -1.25
N ASP A 21 7.84 -2.99 -0.88
CA ASP A 21 6.56 -3.40 -1.44
C ASP A 21 5.47 -2.38 -1.06
N ASN A 22 5.13 -2.26 0.22
CA ASN A 22 3.98 -1.45 0.59
C ASN A 22 4.18 0.05 0.28
N LEU A 23 5.42 0.56 0.36
CA LEU A 23 5.70 1.98 0.11
C LEU A 23 6.05 2.26 -1.37
N TYR A 24 7.15 1.70 -1.87
CA TYR A 24 7.67 2.06 -3.19
C TYR A 24 6.88 1.45 -4.35
N LEU A 25 6.36 0.21 -4.23
CA LEU A 25 5.47 -0.33 -5.26
C LEU A 25 4.21 0.51 -5.39
N CYS A 26 3.57 0.85 -4.26
CA CYS A 26 2.36 1.67 -4.26
C CYS A 26 2.62 3.08 -4.78
N ARG A 27 3.80 3.65 -4.50
CA ARG A 27 4.24 4.94 -5.06
C ARG A 27 4.32 4.92 -6.58
N GLU A 28 4.84 3.87 -7.21
CA GLU A 28 4.86 3.80 -8.68
C GLU A 28 3.51 3.42 -9.29
N SER A 29 2.87 2.39 -8.73
CA SER A 29 1.69 1.76 -9.34
C SER A 29 0.40 2.58 -9.26
N ILE A 30 0.25 3.48 -8.28
CA ILE A 30 -0.95 4.33 -8.16
C ILE A 30 -1.17 5.20 -9.41
N ILE A 31 -0.10 5.82 -9.92
CA ILE A 31 -0.18 6.69 -11.10
C ILE A 31 -0.33 5.86 -12.36
N ASP A 32 0.43 4.75 -12.49
CA ASP A 32 0.33 3.84 -13.64
C ASP A 32 -1.10 3.31 -13.79
N ALA A 33 -1.68 2.79 -12.70
CA ALA A 33 -3.03 2.24 -12.71
C ALA A 33 -4.11 3.27 -13.06
N ILE A 34 -4.10 4.45 -12.40
CA ILE A 34 -5.10 5.49 -12.70
C ILE A 34 -4.94 5.98 -14.15
N LYS A 35 -3.70 6.19 -14.62
CA LYS A 35 -3.45 6.62 -16.02
C LYS A 35 -3.99 5.61 -17.01
N ARG A 36 -3.63 4.33 -16.90
CA ARG A 36 -4.09 3.27 -17.82
C ARG A 36 -5.61 3.13 -17.85
N CYS A 37 -6.26 3.34 -16.71
CA CYS A 37 -7.71 3.20 -16.59
C CYS A 37 -8.49 4.44 -17.05
N THR A 38 -7.92 5.64 -16.97
CA THR A 38 -8.73 6.87 -17.07
C THR A 38 -8.13 7.95 -17.96
N ASP A 39 -6.84 7.87 -18.30
CA ASP A 39 -6.12 8.84 -19.12
C ASP A 39 -6.20 10.30 -18.62
N ILE A 40 -6.56 10.50 -17.35
CA ILE A 40 -6.77 11.84 -16.80
C ILE A 40 -5.46 12.61 -16.59
N MET A 41 -5.59 13.94 -16.59
CA MET A 41 -4.57 14.83 -16.06
C MET A 41 -4.68 14.92 -14.52
N PHE A 42 -3.53 14.81 -13.83
CA PHE A 42 -3.43 14.84 -12.36
C PHE A 42 -3.26 16.25 -11.80
N GLY A 43 -2.50 17.11 -12.47
CA GLY A 43 -2.18 18.46 -11.99
C GLY A 43 -3.45 19.25 -11.64
N GLY A 44 -3.49 19.79 -10.41
CA GLY A 44 -4.62 20.58 -9.90
C GLY A 44 -5.83 19.77 -9.43
N LYS A 45 -5.84 18.44 -9.60
CA LYS A 45 -6.92 17.58 -9.07
C LYS A 45 -6.86 17.51 -7.55
N GLN A 46 -8.03 17.47 -6.92
CA GLN A 46 -8.20 17.23 -5.50
C GLN A 46 -8.32 15.73 -5.24
N VAL A 47 -7.44 15.17 -4.42
CA VAL A 47 -7.38 13.75 -4.15
C VAL A 47 -7.47 13.52 -2.65
N VAL A 48 -8.29 12.57 -2.22
CA VAL A 48 -8.29 12.11 -0.83
C VAL A 48 -7.76 10.68 -0.75
N VAL A 49 -6.80 10.47 0.14
CA VAL A 49 -6.22 9.17 0.46
C VAL A 49 -6.67 8.76 1.86
N CYS A 50 -7.40 7.64 1.96
CA CYS A 50 -7.91 7.13 3.21
C CYS A 50 -6.95 6.11 3.82
N GLY A 51 -6.19 6.52 4.83
CA GLY A 51 -5.11 5.76 5.44
C GLY A 51 -3.73 6.31 5.05
N TYR A 52 -2.84 6.44 6.04
CA TYR A 52 -1.48 6.98 5.91
C TYR A 52 -0.42 6.03 6.51
N GLY A 53 -0.67 4.72 6.41
CA GLY A 53 0.36 3.69 6.55
C GLY A 53 1.36 3.71 5.38
N GLU A 54 2.18 2.69 5.24
CA GLU A 54 3.20 2.62 4.17
C GLU A 54 2.60 2.73 2.76
N VAL A 55 1.47 2.06 2.49
CA VAL A 55 0.71 2.19 1.23
C VAL A 55 0.23 3.62 1.01
N GLY A 56 -0.42 4.21 2.03
CA GLY A 56 -0.93 5.58 1.97
C GLY A 56 0.17 6.61 1.72
N LYS A 57 1.32 6.46 2.39
CA LYS A 57 2.51 7.31 2.18
C LYS A 57 3.02 7.24 0.74
N GLY A 58 3.10 6.04 0.18
CA GLY A 58 3.50 5.83 -1.21
C GLY A 58 2.55 6.52 -2.18
N CYS A 59 1.25 6.30 -1.99
CA CYS A 59 0.20 6.94 -2.79
C CYS A 59 0.25 8.47 -2.72
N CYS A 60 0.31 9.04 -1.51
CA CYS A 60 0.35 10.48 -1.30
C CYS A 60 1.57 11.14 -1.96
N SER A 61 2.75 10.54 -1.79
CA SER A 61 4.00 11.03 -2.38
C SER A 61 3.91 11.14 -3.90
N SER A 62 3.38 10.10 -4.56
CA SER A 62 3.28 10.07 -6.02
C SER A 62 2.23 11.05 -6.57
N LEU A 63 1.05 11.08 -5.94
CA LEU A 63 -0.03 11.99 -6.33
C LEU A 63 0.38 13.46 -6.17
N ARG A 64 1.07 13.80 -5.07
CA ARG A 64 1.63 15.14 -4.89
C ARG A 64 2.71 15.46 -5.91
N GLY A 65 3.60 14.50 -6.23
CA GLY A 65 4.61 14.65 -7.27
C GLY A 65 4.02 14.94 -8.66
N MET A 66 2.79 14.46 -8.92
CA MET A 66 2.02 14.75 -10.13
C MET A 66 1.23 16.07 -10.07
N GLY A 67 1.38 16.86 -9.00
CA GLY A 67 0.74 18.17 -8.83
C GLY A 67 -0.70 18.12 -8.31
N CYS A 68 -1.13 17.01 -7.70
CA CYS A 68 -2.44 16.94 -7.04
C CYS A 68 -2.45 17.66 -5.68
N PHE A 69 -3.61 18.20 -5.30
CA PHE A 69 -3.90 18.60 -3.93
C PHE A 69 -4.34 17.37 -3.14
N VAL A 70 -3.47 16.86 -2.27
CA VAL A 70 -3.69 15.61 -1.53
C VAL A 70 -4.19 15.90 -0.11
N TYR A 71 -5.39 15.39 0.18
CA TYR A 71 -5.98 15.28 1.51
C TYR A 71 -5.75 13.87 2.06
N VAL A 72 -5.60 13.76 3.38
CA VAL A 72 -5.42 12.48 4.07
C VAL A 72 -6.53 12.32 5.11
N THR A 73 -7.09 11.12 5.24
CA THR A 73 -7.93 10.76 6.39
C THR A 73 -7.21 9.69 7.21
N GLU A 74 -7.12 9.87 8.52
CA GLU A 74 -6.47 8.92 9.42
C GLU A 74 -7.20 8.81 10.75
N VAL A 75 -7.14 7.62 11.33
CA VAL A 75 -7.60 7.31 12.68
C VAL A 75 -6.43 7.26 13.67
N ASP A 76 -5.22 6.92 13.20
CA ASP A 76 -4.03 6.87 14.04
C ASP A 76 -3.39 8.28 14.14
N PRO A 77 -3.27 8.86 15.36
CA PRO A 77 -2.71 10.19 15.54
C PRO A 77 -1.23 10.30 15.14
N ILE A 78 -0.46 9.23 15.21
CA ILE A 78 0.96 9.22 14.79
C ILE A 78 1.04 9.33 13.28
N CYS A 79 0.26 8.52 12.55
CA CYS A 79 0.19 8.57 11.10
C CYS A 79 -0.37 9.92 10.61
N ALA A 80 -1.41 10.44 11.27
CA ALA A 80 -1.95 11.77 10.98
C ALA A 80 -0.90 12.87 11.19
N LEU A 81 -0.16 12.84 12.30
CA LEU A 81 0.90 13.82 12.55
C LEU A 81 2.01 13.73 11.50
N GLN A 82 2.40 12.52 11.06
CA GLN A 82 3.34 12.33 9.96
C GLN A 82 2.81 12.95 8.65
N ALA A 83 1.53 12.77 8.32
CA ALA A 83 0.92 13.38 7.14
C ALA A 83 0.97 14.92 7.21
N CYS A 84 0.67 15.50 8.39
CA CYS A 84 0.78 16.94 8.62
C CYS A 84 2.22 17.45 8.46
N MET A 85 3.21 16.72 8.97
CA MET A 85 4.63 17.11 8.86
C MET A 85 5.14 17.07 7.41
N GLU A 86 4.57 16.20 6.58
CA GLU A 86 4.83 16.21 5.14
C GLU A 86 4.06 17.33 4.41
N GLY A 87 3.14 18.04 5.08
CA GLY A 87 2.37 19.13 4.49
C GLY A 87 1.07 18.69 3.81
N TYR A 88 0.59 17.47 4.07
CA TYR A 88 -0.75 17.06 3.69
C TYR A 88 -1.77 17.60 4.68
N LYS A 89 -2.95 17.99 4.18
CA LYS A 89 -4.05 18.38 5.04
C LYS A 89 -4.79 17.13 5.52
N VAL A 90 -4.71 16.85 6.82
CA VAL A 90 -5.51 15.78 7.44
C VAL A 90 -6.91 16.29 7.72
N VAL A 91 -7.91 15.58 7.21
CA VAL A 91 -9.34 15.97 7.24
C VAL A 91 -10.21 14.75 7.55
N ARG A 92 -11.47 15.00 7.93
CA ARG A 92 -12.48 13.95 7.87
C ARG A 92 -13.00 13.80 6.44
N LEU A 93 -13.39 12.59 6.07
CA LEU A 93 -13.85 12.29 4.71
C LEU A 93 -15.05 13.16 4.33
N GLU A 94 -15.98 13.37 5.26
CA GLU A 94 -17.22 14.12 5.07
C GLU A 94 -16.98 15.60 4.70
N GLU A 95 -15.83 16.15 5.10
CA GLU A 95 -15.45 17.54 4.82
C GLU A 95 -15.10 17.75 3.35
N VAL A 96 -14.58 16.71 2.67
CA VAL A 96 -13.99 16.84 1.33
C VAL A 96 -14.66 15.95 0.27
N ILE A 97 -15.45 14.95 0.65
CA ILE A 97 -16.03 13.96 -0.28
C ILE A 97 -16.82 14.59 -1.44
N LYS A 98 -17.44 15.75 -1.22
CA LYS A 98 -18.24 16.44 -2.26
C LYS A 98 -17.40 17.14 -3.33
N GLN A 99 -16.13 17.43 -3.06
CA GLN A 99 -15.27 18.26 -3.95
C GLN A 99 -14.11 17.49 -4.58
N VAL A 100 -13.71 16.35 -4.01
CA VAL A 100 -12.57 15.56 -4.51
C VAL A 100 -12.84 14.96 -5.89
N ASP A 101 -11.80 14.97 -6.73
CA ASP A 101 -11.78 14.33 -8.05
C ASP A 101 -11.45 12.84 -7.97
N ILE A 102 -10.58 12.46 -7.02
CA ILE A 102 -10.09 11.09 -6.88
C ILE A 102 -10.18 10.70 -5.40
N VAL A 103 -10.68 9.51 -5.15
CA VAL A 103 -10.70 8.85 -3.84
C VAL A 103 -9.85 7.59 -3.93
N VAL A 104 -8.88 7.46 -3.02
CA VAL A 104 -7.99 6.30 -2.91
C VAL A 104 -8.12 5.71 -1.51
N THR A 105 -8.53 4.46 -1.39
CA THR A 105 -8.52 3.75 -0.09
C THR A 105 -7.22 2.98 0.10
N ALA A 106 -6.60 3.10 1.27
CA ALA A 106 -5.31 2.50 1.62
C ALA A 106 -5.23 2.17 3.12
N SER A 107 -6.36 1.80 3.72
CA SER A 107 -6.54 1.66 5.17
C SER A 107 -6.40 0.22 5.68
N GLY A 108 -6.58 -0.79 4.81
CA GLY A 108 -6.72 -2.19 5.20
C GLY A 108 -8.02 -2.50 5.97
N SER A 109 -8.94 -1.53 6.06
CA SER A 109 -10.17 -1.63 6.87
C SER A 109 -11.36 -2.16 6.06
N LYS A 110 -12.56 -2.07 6.63
CA LYS A 110 -13.82 -2.42 5.97
C LYS A 110 -14.72 -1.19 5.94
N ASN A 111 -15.39 -0.98 4.82
CA ASN A 111 -16.39 0.07 4.60
C ASN A 111 -15.83 1.48 4.88
N THR A 112 -14.57 1.72 4.53
CA THR A 112 -13.94 3.04 4.55
C THR A 112 -14.69 4.02 3.66
N ILE A 113 -15.17 3.54 2.50
CA ILE A 113 -16.10 4.27 1.64
C ILE A 113 -17.43 3.52 1.63
N THR A 114 -18.45 4.15 2.23
CA THR A 114 -19.81 3.63 2.33
C THR A 114 -20.69 4.10 1.16
N ARG A 115 -21.85 3.46 0.94
CA ARG A 115 -22.86 3.95 -0.02
C ARG A 115 -23.21 5.43 0.18
N GLU A 116 -23.40 5.85 1.43
CA GLU A 116 -23.71 7.26 1.76
C GLU A 116 -22.58 8.22 1.30
N SER A 117 -21.33 7.78 1.38
CA SER A 117 -20.18 8.55 0.89
C SER A 117 -20.21 8.65 -0.63
N LEU A 118 -20.55 7.56 -1.32
CA LEU A 118 -20.67 7.54 -2.78
C LEU A 118 -21.79 8.44 -3.28
N ASP A 119 -22.92 8.50 -2.58
CA ASP A 119 -24.03 9.39 -2.92
C ASP A 119 -23.61 10.87 -2.88
N LYS A 120 -22.64 11.23 -2.03
CA LYS A 120 -22.11 12.60 -1.87
C LYS A 120 -21.01 12.98 -2.85
N LEU A 121 -20.38 12.02 -3.53
CA LEU A 121 -19.33 12.31 -4.52
C LEU A 121 -19.81 13.25 -5.62
N LYS A 122 -18.90 14.04 -6.21
CA LYS A 122 -19.24 14.79 -7.42
C LYS A 122 -19.34 13.89 -8.65
N ASN A 123 -20.02 14.38 -9.68
CA ASN A 123 -20.08 13.72 -10.97
C ASN A 123 -18.68 13.58 -11.59
N GLY A 124 -18.37 12.40 -12.13
CA GLY A 124 -17.08 12.06 -12.73
C GLY A 124 -15.96 11.75 -11.73
N ALA A 125 -16.25 11.67 -10.42
CA ALA A 125 -15.24 11.31 -9.44
C ALA A 125 -14.71 9.88 -9.69
N ILE A 126 -13.39 9.71 -9.55
CA ILE A 126 -12.70 8.42 -9.68
C ILE A 126 -12.53 7.80 -8.30
N LEU A 127 -12.85 6.52 -8.19
CA LEU A 127 -12.75 5.76 -6.97
C LEU A 127 -11.92 4.50 -7.19
N CYS A 128 -10.91 4.32 -6.34
CA CYS A 128 -10.02 3.16 -6.41
C CYS A 128 -9.51 2.72 -5.04
N ASN A 129 -9.07 1.46 -4.99
CA ASN A 129 -8.60 0.81 -3.78
C ASN A 129 -7.15 0.33 -3.97
N MET A 130 -6.24 0.85 -3.16
CA MET A 130 -4.84 0.44 -3.04
C MET A 130 -4.59 -0.44 -1.81
N GLY A 131 -5.64 -0.69 -1.03
CA GLY A 131 -5.65 -1.55 0.14
C GLY A 131 -5.39 -3.02 -0.12
N HIS A 132 -5.39 -3.81 0.95
CA HIS A 132 -5.14 -5.25 0.86
C HIS A 132 -6.40 -6.08 0.57
N SER A 133 -7.58 -5.57 0.85
CA SER A 133 -8.84 -6.31 0.69
C SER A 133 -9.81 -5.56 -0.20
N ASN A 134 -10.74 -6.29 -0.81
CA ASN A 134 -11.80 -5.73 -1.65
C ASN A 134 -12.97 -5.16 -0.80
N THR A 135 -12.77 -4.92 0.50
CA THR A 135 -13.83 -4.54 1.44
C THR A 135 -13.74 -3.09 1.90
N GLU A 136 -12.70 -2.36 1.50
CA GLU A 136 -12.55 -0.95 1.87
C GLU A 136 -13.63 -0.08 1.23
N ILE A 137 -14.03 -0.41 0.00
CA ILE A 137 -15.16 0.20 -0.67
C ILE A 137 -16.33 -0.76 -0.57
N ASP A 138 -17.43 -0.29 0.00
CA ASP A 138 -18.67 -1.05 -0.03
C ASP A 138 -19.18 -1.10 -1.48
N VAL A 139 -18.92 -2.19 -2.19
CA VAL A 139 -19.45 -2.47 -3.53
C VAL A 139 -20.61 -3.45 -3.49
N SER A 140 -21.10 -3.80 -2.30
CA SER A 140 -22.14 -4.84 -2.15
C SER A 140 -23.46 -4.43 -2.79
N PHE A 141 -23.80 -3.13 -2.72
CA PHE A 141 -25.00 -2.57 -3.34
C PHE A 141 -24.97 -2.65 -4.88
N LEU A 142 -23.79 -2.79 -5.51
CA LEU A 142 -23.68 -2.97 -6.96
C LEU A 142 -24.17 -4.35 -7.42
N ARG A 143 -24.24 -5.33 -6.52
CA ARG A 143 -24.71 -6.69 -6.83
C ARG A 143 -26.23 -6.82 -6.82
N ASP A 144 -26.91 -5.91 -6.14
CA ASP A 144 -28.36 -5.89 -6.01
C ASP A 144 -28.94 -4.73 -6.83
N ILE A 145 -28.79 -4.87 -8.15
CA ILE A 145 -29.19 -3.85 -9.15
C ILE A 145 -30.71 -3.60 -9.10
N SER A 146 -31.47 -4.64 -8.75
CA SER A 146 -32.94 -4.58 -8.60
C SER A 146 -33.43 -3.66 -7.48
N SER A 147 -32.62 -3.38 -6.46
CA SER A 147 -33.06 -2.65 -5.26
C SER A 147 -32.58 -1.19 -5.19
N ASN A 148 -31.69 -0.76 -6.10
CA ASN A 148 -30.92 0.47 -5.90
C ASN A 148 -31.07 1.55 -6.98
N ASP A 149 -31.87 1.32 -8.03
CA ASP A 149 -32.03 2.21 -9.21
C ASP A 149 -30.71 2.67 -9.86
N LEU A 150 -29.61 1.95 -9.61
CA LEU A 150 -28.30 2.26 -10.18
C LEU A 150 -28.08 1.47 -11.46
N GLN A 151 -27.51 2.12 -12.47
CA GLN A 151 -27.05 1.46 -13.68
C GLN A 151 -25.53 1.32 -13.65
N ILE A 152 -25.02 0.16 -14.07
CA ILE A 152 -23.58 -0.08 -14.21
C ILE A 152 -23.28 -0.21 -15.70
N GLU A 153 -22.38 0.63 -16.18
CA GLU A 153 -21.92 0.63 -17.57
C GLU A 153 -20.41 0.34 -17.58
N ARG A 154 -20.03 -0.81 -18.13
CA ARG A 154 -18.62 -1.18 -18.33
C ARG A 154 -18.05 -0.38 -19.50
N VAL A 155 -17.19 0.59 -19.21
CA VAL A 155 -16.57 1.45 -20.23
C VAL A 155 -15.42 0.72 -20.93
N ARG A 156 -14.57 0.06 -20.15
CA ARG A 156 -13.46 -0.78 -20.62
C ARG A 156 -13.04 -1.75 -19.50
N THR A 157 -12.12 -2.66 -19.79
CA THR A 157 -11.60 -3.61 -18.79
C THR A 157 -11.17 -2.87 -17.52
N ASN A 158 -11.69 -3.30 -16.37
CA ASN A 158 -11.46 -2.73 -15.04
C ASN A 158 -11.93 -1.28 -14.83
N VAL A 159 -12.82 -0.76 -15.67
CA VAL A 159 -13.37 0.59 -15.56
C VAL A 159 -14.88 0.57 -15.74
N ASP A 160 -15.59 0.85 -14.65
CA ASP A 160 -17.04 0.86 -14.59
C ASP A 160 -17.56 2.27 -14.29
N HIS A 161 -18.58 2.70 -15.01
CA HIS A 161 -19.43 3.80 -14.59
C HIS A 161 -20.56 3.27 -13.71
N VAL A 162 -20.70 3.83 -12.52
CA VAL A 162 -21.90 3.66 -11.69
C VAL A 162 -22.74 4.92 -11.86
N ILE A 163 -23.98 4.76 -12.32
CA ILE A 163 -24.87 5.84 -12.77
C ILE A 163 -26.09 5.89 -11.86
N TRP A 164 -26.34 7.07 -11.26
CA TRP A 164 -27.50 7.35 -10.44
C TRP A 164 -28.71 7.78 -11.29
N PRO A 165 -29.95 7.68 -10.76
CA PRO A 165 -31.16 8.12 -11.45
C PRO A 165 -31.14 9.59 -11.88
N ASN A 166 -30.43 10.43 -11.14
CA ASN A 166 -30.27 11.86 -11.45
C ASN A 166 -29.22 12.13 -12.56
N GLY A 167 -28.63 11.09 -13.15
CA GLY A 167 -27.60 11.18 -14.20
C GLY A 167 -26.17 11.35 -13.70
N LYS A 168 -25.94 11.49 -12.38
CA LYS A 168 -24.59 11.49 -11.80
C LYS A 168 -23.90 10.16 -12.11
N ARG A 169 -22.62 10.22 -12.45
CA ARG A 169 -21.75 9.08 -12.73
C ARG A 169 -20.52 9.14 -11.84
N ILE A 170 -20.05 8.00 -11.36
CA ILE A 170 -18.70 7.85 -10.79
C ILE A 170 -17.93 6.82 -11.60
N VAL A 171 -16.61 6.94 -11.62
CA VAL A 171 -15.71 6.01 -12.27
C VAL A 171 -15.14 5.07 -11.20
N LEU A 172 -15.63 3.84 -11.16
CA LEU A 172 -15.14 2.79 -10.27
C LEU A 172 -14.05 1.98 -10.97
N LEU A 173 -12.87 1.92 -10.35
CA LEU A 173 -11.75 1.14 -10.88
C LEU A 173 -11.72 -0.27 -10.27
N ALA A 174 -11.47 -1.26 -11.13
CA ALA A 174 -11.31 -2.68 -10.78
C ALA A 174 -12.43 -3.27 -9.91
N GLU A 175 -13.66 -2.75 -9.97
CA GLU A 175 -14.79 -3.17 -9.13
C GLU A 175 -14.48 -3.05 -7.61
N GLY A 176 -13.62 -2.10 -7.22
CA GLY A 176 -13.18 -1.93 -5.83
C GLY A 176 -12.10 -2.91 -5.37
N ARG A 177 -11.58 -3.75 -6.28
CA ARG A 177 -10.45 -4.64 -6.00
C ARG A 177 -9.13 -3.87 -5.96
N ILE A 178 -8.10 -4.57 -5.48
CA ILE A 178 -6.73 -4.06 -5.37
C ILE A 178 -6.23 -3.60 -6.75
N MET A 179 -6.07 -2.28 -6.89
CA MET A 179 -5.87 -1.63 -8.17
C MET A 179 -4.48 -1.88 -8.76
N ASN A 180 -3.42 -1.89 -7.95
CA ASN A 180 -2.06 -2.13 -8.45
C ASN A 180 -1.88 -3.52 -9.07
N LEU A 181 -2.63 -4.53 -8.64
CA LEU A 181 -2.59 -5.87 -9.23
C LEU A 181 -3.50 -6.02 -10.45
N CYS A 182 -4.59 -5.26 -10.49
CA CYS A 182 -5.59 -5.36 -11.57
C CYS A 182 -5.28 -4.44 -12.76
N CYS A 183 -4.65 -3.29 -12.51
CA CYS A 183 -4.58 -2.18 -13.46
C CYS A 183 -3.17 -1.60 -13.67
N SER A 184 -2.16 -2.05 -12.93
CA SER A 184 -0.77 -1.59 -13.06
C SER A 184 0.14 -2.68 -13.62
N SER A 185 1.26 -2.26 -14.19
CA SER A 185 2.44 -3.11 -14.22
C SER A 185 3.12 -3.12 -12.85
N VAL A 186 3.59 -4.29 -12.41
CA VAL A 186 4.32 -4.44 -11.14
C VAL A 186 5.83 -4.41 -11.47
N PRO A 187 6.59 -3.40 -11.00
CA PRO A 187 8.03 -3.32 -11.24
C PRO A 187 8.76 -4.55 -10.69
N SER A 188 9.49 -5.25 -11.57
CA SER A 188 10.20 -6.49 -11.25
C SER A 188 11.22 -6.30 -10.13
N PHE A 189 11.80 -5.11 -9.99
CA PHE A 189 12.81 -4.83 -8.98
C PHE A 189 12.24 -4.93 -7.55
N VAL A 190 11.09 -4.33 -7.28
CA VAL A 190 10.45 -4.41 -5.96
C VAL A 190 9.99 -5.83 -5.67
N VAL A 191 9.46 -6.52 -6.69
CA VAL A 191 9.08 -7.94 -6.60
C VAL A 191 10.31 -8.81 -6.28
N SER A 192 11.47 -8.52 -6.86
CA SER A 192 12.72 -9.25 -6.60
C SER A 192 13.10 -9.18 -5.12
N ILE A 193 12.98 -8.00 -4.50
CA ILE A 193 13.25 -7.81 -3.07
C ILE A 193 12.30 -8.66 -2.22
N THR A 194 11.00 -8.59 -2.48
CA THR A 194 9.99 -9.38 -1.75
C THR A 194 10.20 -10.89 -1.99
N ALA A 195 10.45 -11.31 -3.23
CA ALA A 195 10.66 -12.70 -3.60
C ALA A 195 11.94 -13.28 -2.97
N ALA A 196 13.03 -12.52 -2.92
CA ALA A 196 14.25 -12.91 -2.23
C ALA A 196 14.01 -13.07 -0.72
N THR A 197 13.23 -12.17 -0.12
CA THR A 197 12.83 -12.25 1.29
C THR A 197 12.02 -13.53 1.56
N GLN A 198 11.04 -13.85 0.70
CA GLN A 198 10.27 -15.08 0.76
C GLN A 198 11.13 -16.34 0.58
N ALA A 199 12.03 -16.34 -0.41
CA ALA A 199 12.91 -17.45 -0.68
C ALA A 199 13.84 -17.74 0.52
N LEU A 200 14.40 -16.71 1.15
CA LEU A 200 15.22 -16.87 2.35
C LEU A 200 14.42 -17.41 3.54
N ALA A 201 13.19 -16.94 3.73
CA ALA A 201 12.31 -17.48 4.77
C ALA A 201 12.03 -18.98 4.56
N LEU A 202 11.78 -19.40 3.31
CA LEU A 202 11.57 -20.80 2.96
C LEU A 202 12.85 -21.63 3.16
N ILE A 203 14.01 -21.12 2.75
CA ILE A 203 15.32 -21.78 2.94
C ILE A 203 15.61 -21.95 4.44
N GLU A 204 15.32 -20.95 5.27
CA GLU A 204 15.49 -21.01 6.72
C GLU A 204 14.56 -22.05 7.36
N LEU A 205 13.28 -22.06 7.01
CA LEU A 205 12.32 -23.04 7.53
C LEU A 205 12.65 -24.47 7.08
N TYR A 206 13.10 -24.64 5.83
CA TYR A 206 13.44 -25.95 5.27
C TYR A 206 14.70 -26.55 5.91
N ASN A 207 15.74 -25.73 6.10
CA ASN A 207 17.02 -26.17 6.67
C ASN A 207 17.05 -26.14 8.20
N ALA A 208 15.96 -25.69 8.85
CA ALA A 208 15.89 -25.61 10.29
C ALA A 208 16.06 -27.00 10.93
N PRO A 209 16.94 -27.17 11.92
CA PRO A 209 17.04 -28.43 12.64
C PRO A 209 15.70 -28.75 13.34
N PRO A 210 15.40 -30.04 13.59
CA PRO A 210 14.19 -30.45 14.29
C PRO A 210 14.00 -29.66 15.59
N ASN A 211 12.77 -29.22 15.83
CA ASN A 211 12.36 -28.45 17.02
C ASN A 211 12.91 -27.01 17.14
N ARG A 212 13.62 -26.46 16.14
CA ARG A 212 13.99 -25.02 16.15
C ARG A 212 12.77 -24.11 16.11
N TYR A 213 11.81 -24.42 15.25
CA TYR A 213 10.56 -23.68 15.09
C TYR A 213 9.38 -24.52 15.58
N LYS A 214 8.57 -23.95 16.48
CA LYS A 214 7.30 -24.52 16.95
C LYS A 214 6.16 -24.03 16.05
N CYS A 215 4.93 -24.49 16.29
CA CYS A 215 3.74 -24.00 15.59
C CYS A 215 3.36 -22.59 16.06
N ASP A 216 4.17 -21.62 15.67
CA ASP A 216 4.08 -20.20 16.01
C ASP A 216 4.54 -19.33 14.82
N VAL A 217 4.33 -18.02 14.94
CA VAL A 217 4.69 -17.02 13.93
C VAL A 217 6.03 -16.38 14.29
N TYR A 218 7.01 -16.50 13.39
CA TYR A 218 8.36 -15.98 13.56
C TYR A 218 8.61 -14.80 12.64
N LEU A 219 9.46 -13.86 13.07
CA LEU A 219 9.98 -12.80 12.22
C LEU A 219 11.27 -13.26 11.53
N LEU A 220 11.48 -12.79 10.31
CA LEU A 220 12.75 -13.02 9.60
C LEU A 220 13.90 -12.33 10.37
N PRO A 221 15.05 -13.00 10.61
CA PRO A 221 16.19 -12.36 11.27
C PRO A 221 16.67 -11.12 10.50
N LYS A 222 16.99 -10.02 11.20
CA LYS A 222 17.45 -8.77 10.57
C LYS A 222 18.65 -8.93 9.65
N LYS A 223 19.56 -9.84 9.99
CA LYS A 223 20.72 -10.11 9.14
C LYS A 223 20.31 -10.62 7.75
N MET A 224 19.18 -11.32 7.65
CA MET A 224 18.62 -11.75 6.37
C MET A 224 17.96 -10.59 5.63
N ASP A 225 17.26 -9.68 6.32
CA ASP A 225 16.77 -8.43 5.70
C ASP A 225 17.92 -7.60 5.11
N GLU A 226 19.00 -7.41 5.87
CA GLU A 226 20.20 -6.70 5.41
C GLU A 226 20.87 -7.42 4.24
N TYR A 227 20.90 -8.76 4.28
CA TYR A 227 21.42 -9.56 3.18
C TYR A 227 20.58 -9.37 1.91
N VAL A 228 19.25 -9.45 1.99
CA VAL A 228 18.36 -9.17 0.85
C VAL A 228 18.65 -7.78 0.28
N ALA A 229 18.75 -6.75 1.14
CA ALA A 229 19.08 -5.41 0.68
C ALA A 229 20.43 -5.38 -0.06
N SER A 230 21.46 -6.01 0.50
CA SER A 230 22.81 -6.05 -0.11
C SER A 230 22.85 -6.68 -1.49
N LEU A 231 22.00 -7.69 -1.76
CA LEU A 231 21.91 -8.35 -3.07
C LEU A 231 21.42 -7.42 -4.18
N HIS A 232 20.67 -6.37 -3.82
CA HIS A 232 20.02 -5.47 -4.78
C HIS A 232 20.81 -4.17 -5.02
N LEU A 233 21.77 -3.83 -4.16
CA LEU A 233 22.58 -2.62 -4.28
C LEU A 233 23.43 -2.53 -5.57
N PRO A 234 24.02 -3.61 -6.10
CA PRO A 234 24.79 -3.54 -7.33
C PRO A 234 23.99 -3.02 -8.54
N ALA A 235 22.67 -3.18 -8.55
CA ALA A 235 21.81 -2.65 -9.62
C ALA A 235 21.76 -1.12 -9.67
N PHE A 236 22.19 -0.44 -8.61
CA PHE A 236 22.25 1.02 -8.51
C PHE A 236 23.67 1.58 -8.50
N ASP A 237 24.69 0.74 -8.77
CA ASP A 237 26.10 1.12 -8.57
C ASP A 237 26.37 1.63 -7.13
N ALA A 238 25.66 1.06 -6.16
CA ALA A 238 25.75 1.49 -4.77
C ALA A 238 26.91 0.79 -4.05
N HIS A 239 27.87 1.58 -3.58
CA HIS A 239 29.02 1.10 -2.83
C HIS A 239 28.84 1.36 -1.32
N LEU A 240 28.77 0.28 -0.54
CA LEU A 240 28.63 0.38 0.91
C LEU A 240 29.96 0.78 1.58
N THR A 241 29.86 1.69 2.54
CA THR A 241 30.98 2.01 3.43
C THR A 241 31.16 0.91 4.47
N GLU A 242 32.41 0.47 4.66
CA GLU A 242 32.76 -0.49 5.69
C GLU A 242 33.14 0.20 7.00
N LEU A 243 32.63 -0.33 8.13
CA LEU A 243 33.01 0.16 9.45
C LEU A 243 34.44 -0.28 9.80
N THR A 244 35.21 0.64 10.38
CA THR A 244 36.50 0.32 11.02
C THR A 244 36.28 -0.45 12.33
N ASP A 245 37.32 -1.13 12.82
CA ASP A 245 37.23 -1.87 14.09
C ASP A 245 36.90 -0.95 15.27
N ASP A 246 37.44 0.27 15.28
CA ASP A 246 37.16 1.27 16.32
C ASP A 246 35.70 1.72 16.30
N GLN A 247 35.11 1.92 15.12
CA GLN A 247 33.69 2.26 14.98
C GLN A 247 32.78 1.11 15.44
N CYS A 248 33.11 -0.13 15.09
CA CYS A 248 32.37 -1.32 15.56
C CYS A 248 32.41 -1.45 17.08
N LYS A 249 33.58 -1.24 17.70
CA LYS A 249 33.74 -1.24 19.15
C LYS A 249 32.93 -0.12 19.81
N TYR A 250 32.96 1.08 19.23
CA TYR A 250 32.21 2.23 19.72
C TYR A 250 30.69 2.01 19.68
N LEU A 251 30.19 1.46 18.57
CA LEU A 251 28.75 1.20 18.36
C LEU A 251 28.25 -0.09 19.02
N GLY A 252 29.16 -0.99 19.41
CA GLY A 252 28.81 -2.30 19.96
C GLY A 252 28.18 -3.26 18.94
N ILE A 253 28.60 -3.19 17.68
CA ILE A 253 28.05 -4.00 16.58
C ILE A 253 29.15 -4.71 15.79
N ASN A 254 28.79 -5.81 15.11
CA ASN A 254 29.70 -6.54 14.23
C ASN A 254 29.84 -5.83 12.87
N LYS A 255 31.03 -5.91 12.24
CA LYS A 255 31.27 -5.39 10.88
C LYS A 255 30.30 -5.96 9.83
N ALA A 256 29.85 -7.20 10.02
CA ALA A 256 28.90 -7.90 9.15
C ALA A 256 27.44 -7.81 9.63
N GLY A 257 27.13 -6.86 10.52
CA GLY A 257 25.79 -6.65 11.07
C GLY A 257 25.31 -7.73 12.07
N PRO A 258 24.07 -7.63 12.56
CA PRO A 258 23.07 -6.63 12.19
C PRO A 258 23.43 -5.21 12.65
N PHE A 259 23.14 -4.21 11.83
CA PHE A 259 23.52 -2.80 12.04
C PHE A 259 22.49 -2.00 12.83
N LYS A 260 21.31 -2.56 13.08
CA LYS A 260 20.23 -1.91 13.83
C LYS A 260 19.56 -2.89 14.81
N PRO A 261 19.15 -2.40 16.00
CA PRO A 261 18.46 -3.24 16.99
C PRO A 261 17.06 -3.63 16.51
N ASN A 262 16.50 -4.70 17.11
CA ASN A 262 15.20 -5.28 16.74
C ASN A 262 14.04 -4.27 16.65
N TYR A 263 14.01 -3.31 17.56
CA TYR A 263 12.97 -2.27 17.64
C TYR A 263 13.14 -1.09 16.67
N TYR A 264 14.21 -1.06 15.85
CA TYR A 264 14.45 0.03 14.91
C TYR A 264 13.43 0.03 13.76
N ARG A 265 12.86 1.21 13.43
CA ARG A 265 11.68 1.35 12.56
C ARG A 265 11.95 1.75 11.11
N TYR A 266 13.20 2.11 10.78
CA TYR A 266 13.63 2.63 9.48
C TYR A 266 12.84 3.87 9.02
#